data_AF-A0A7S0I2W4-F1
#
_entry.id   AF-A0A7S0I2W4-F1
#
_cell.length_a   1.000
_cell.length_b   1.000
_cell.length_c   1.000
_cell.angle_alpha   90.00
_cell.angle_beta   90.00
_cell.angle_gamma   90.00
#
_symmetry.space_group_name_H-M   'P 1'
#
loop_
_entity.id
_entity.type
_entity.pdbx_description
1 polymer ?
#
loop_
_entity_poly.entity_id
_entity_poly.type
_entity_poly.pdbx_seq_one_letter_code
_entity_poly.pdbx_strand_id
1 'polypeptide(L)'
;MGEMGVGMVGEMGMPMPQQPGMDGVGQQMPLPEGARSIGTVRRWTNDRGFGFIAPEDGGEDLFCHFSGIEDGKCLIQGSKVEFMKTFDERKGKERAEQVTGGAPEPEGGFGGGGGFGGGGGFGG
;
A
#
# COMPACT_ATOMS: atom_id res chain seq x y z
N MET A 1 35.39 -63.93 -32.15
CA MET A 1 34.06 -63.72 -32.73
C MET A 1 33.13 -63.35 -31.59
N GLY A 2 32.78 -62.10 -31.30
CA GLY A 2 32.63 -60.90 -32.12
C GLY A 2 31.31 -60.28 -31.63
N GLU A 3 31.31 -59.17 -30.88
CA GLU A 3 31.17 -57.83 -31.47
C GLU A 3 29.71 -57.57 -31.93
N MET A 4 28.95 -56.56 -31.54
CA MET A 4 29.11 -55.39 -30.67
C MET A 4 27.67 -54.94 -30.36
N GLY A 5 27.35 -54.72 -29.09
CA GLY A 5 26.22 -53.87 -28.75
C GLY A 5 26.64 -52.42 -28.89
N VAL A 6 25.90 -51.62 -29.67
CA VAL A 6 25.85 -50.15 -29.55
C VAL A 6 24.55 -49.64 -30.14
N GLY A 7 23.91 -48.76 -29.37
CA GLY A 7 22.68 -48.06 -29.72
C GLY A 7 22.24 -47.15 -28.58
N MET A 8 23.11 -46.23 -28.15
CA MET A 8 22.77 -45.06 -27.36
C MET A 8 21.75 -44.20 -28.13
N VAL A 9 20.74 -43.64 -27.44
CA VAL A 9 20.47 -42.19 -27.35
C VAL A 9 19.34 -41.90 -26.35
N GLY A 10 19.45 -40.78 -25.63
CA GLY A 10 18.34 -40.12 -24.93
C GLY A 10 18.40 -40.23 -23.40
N GLU A 11 19.39 -39.62 -22.75
CA GLU A 11 19.25 -38.30 -22.12
C GLU A 11 18.31 -38.25 -20.90
N MET A 12 18.95 -38.29 -19.72
CA MET A 12 18.81 -37.32 -18.63
C MET A 12 17.45 -36.61 -18.46
N GLY A 13 16.47 -37.31 -17.91
CA GLY A 13 15.37 -36.71 -17.15
C GLY A 13 15.58 -36.97 -15.66
N MET A 14 16.34 -36.10 -14.99
CA MET A 14 16.47 -36.14 -13.53
C MET A 14 15.09 -36.08 -12.88
N PRO A 15 14.85 -36.81 -11.77
CA PRO A 15 13.57 -36.79 -11.07
C PRO A 15 13.28 -35.36 -10.61
N MET A 16 12.07 -34.87 -10.91
CA MET A 16 11.55 -33.64 -10.34
C MET A 16 11.74 -33.70 -8.82
N PRO A 17 12.39 -32.71 -8.17
CA PRO A 17 12.30 -32.58 -6.73
C PRO A 17 10.82 -32.35 -6.42
N GLN A 18 10.20 -33.31 -5.73
CA GLN A 18 8.89 -33.12 -5.15
C GLN A 18 9.01 -31.94 -4.20
N GLN A 19 8.34 -30.84 -4.57
CA GLN A 19 8.32 -29.62 -3.79
C GLN A 19 7.85 -29.99 -2.38
N PRO A 20 8.70 -29.81 -1.34
CA PRO A 20 8.27 -30.01 0.03
C PRO A 20 7.33 -28.86 0.42
N GLY A 21 6.23 -29.21 1.08
CA GLY A 21 5.58 -28.37 2.09
C GLY A 21 5.07 -27.00 1.63
N MET A 22 3.78 -26.92 1.32
CA MET A 22 3.04 -25.69 1.58
C MET A 22 2.71 -25.60 3.09
N ASP A 23 3.75 -25.61 3.90
CA ASP A 23 3.73 -25.19 5.30
C ASP A 23 4.05 -23.69 5.30
N GLY A 24 3.03 -22.86 5.11
CA GLY A 24 3.29 -21.45 4.85
C GLY A 24 2.13 -20.47 4.94
N VAL A 25 1.06 -20.77 5.67
CA VAL A 25 0.18 -19.71 6.21
C VAL A 25 0.88 -19.05 7.39
N GLY A 26 1.91 -18.28 7.07
CA GLY A 26 2.74 -17.59 8.05
C GLY A 26 3.59 -16.47 7.46
N GLN A 27 3.44 -16.15 6.17
CA GLN A 27 3.99 -14.93 5.62
C GLN A 27 3.06 -13.76 5.97
N GLN A 28 2.98 -13.44 7.25
CA GLN A 28 2.88 -12.04 7.62
C GLN A 28 4.22 -11.45 7.18
N MET A 29 4.27 -11.03 5.92
CA MET A 29 5.37 -10.25 5.38
C MET A 29 5.69 -9.18 6.43
N PRO A 30 6.95 -9.02 6.87
CA PRO A 30 7.28 -7.82 7.61
C PRO A 30 6.97 -6.67 6.63
N LEU A 31 5.91 -5.94 6.97
CA LEU A 31 5.55 -4.70 6.33
C LEU A 31 6.86 -3.90 6.18
N PRO A 32 7.19 -3.40 4.97
CA PRO A 32 8.41 -2.64 4.78
C PRO A 32 8.45 -1.53 5.84
N GLU A 33 9.63 -1.20 6.36
CA GLU A 33 9.90 -0.29 7.49
C GLU A 33 9.47 1.19 7.27
N GLY A 34 8.54 1.39 6.34
CA GLY A 34 7.77 2.60 6.06
C GLY A 34 6.41 2.26 5.46
N ALA A 35 5.73 1.23 5.97
CA ALA A 35 4.42 0.84 5.50
C ALA A 35 3.42 1.93 5.87
N ARG A 36 2.92 2.61 4.83
CA ARG A 36 1.80 3.52 4.95
C ARG A 36 0.61 2.75 5.50
N SER A 37 0.23 3.13 6.71
CA SER A 37 -0.90 2.62 7.45
C SER A 37 -2.06 3.59 7.29
N ILE A 38 -3.27 3.05 7.18
CA ILE A 38 -4.47 3.87 7.22
C ILE A 38 -4.90 4.03 8.68
N GLY A 39 -5.53 5.15 8.99
CA GLY A 39 -6.29 5.30 10.21
C GLY A 39 -7.22 6.47 10.17
N THR A 40 -7.92 6.67 11.28
CA THR A 40 -8.96 7.67 11.41
C THR A 40 -8.51 8.74 12.39
N VAL A 41 -8.65 10.00 11.99
CA VAL A 41 -8.28 11.12 12.85
C VAL A 41 -9.22 11.18 14.05
N ARG A 42 -8.75 10.74 15.23
CA ARG A 42 -9.55 10.72 16.46
C ARG A 42 -9.76 12.13 16.99
N ARG A 43 -8.71 12.94 16.96
CA ARG A 43 -8.71 14.31 17.50
C ARG A 43 -7.67 15.13 16.74
N TRP A 44 -8.07 16.28 16.22
CA TRP A 44 -7.14 17.24 15.62
C TRP A 44 -7.33 18.62 16.26
N THR A 45 -6.23 19.30 16.58
CA THR A 45 -6.22 20.65 17.13
C THR A 45 -5.49 21.58 16.17
N ASN A 46 -6.24 22.29 15.32
CA ASN A 46 -5.68 23.26 14.36
C ASN A 46 -4.87 24.38 15.03
N ASP A 47 -5.31 24.84 16.21
CA ASP A 47 -4.65 25.92 16.96
C ASP A 47 -3.19 25.60 17.33
N ARG A 48 -2.95 24.35 17.72
CA ARG A 48 -1.63 23.87 18.14
C ARG A 48 -0.90 23.03 17.10
N GLY A 49 -1.56 22.67 15.99
CA GLY A 49 -0.97 21.88 14.91
C GLY A 49 -0.60 20.44 15.32
N PHE A 50 -1.37 19.81 16.20
CA PHE A 50 -1.17 18.40 16.54
C PHE A 50 -2.49 17.65 16.68
N GLY A 51 -2.41 16.34 16.58
CA GLY A 51 -3.54 15.46 16.77
C GLY A 51 -3.17 14.02 17.06
N PHE A 52 -4.21 13.21 17.18
CA PHE A 52 -4.14 11.78 17.41
C PHE A 52 -4.88 11.07 16.27
N ILE A 53 -4.21 10.08 15.69
CA ILE A 53 -4.74 9.24 14.62
C ILE A 53 -4.86 7.83 15.17
N ALA A 54 -6.07 7.26 15.10
CA ALA A 54 -6.33 5.89 15.47
C ALA A 54 -6.06 4.98 14.25
N PRO A 55 -5.02 4.14 14.25
CA PRO A 55 -4.77 3.21 13.15
C PRO A 55 -5.95 2.24 12.96
N GLU A 56 -6.33 1.95 11.71
CA GLU A 56 -7.37 0.94 11.45
C GLU A 56 -6.89 -0.50 11.66
N ASP A 57 -5.57 -0.66 11.73
CA ASP A 57 -4.84 -1.88 12.11
C ASP A 57 -5.10 -2.33 13.57
N GLY A 58 -5.81 -1.52 14.37
CA GLY A 58 -6.24 -1.91 15.72
C GLY A 58 -5.17 -1.75 16.80
N GLY A 59 -4.32 -0.71 16.69
CA GLY A 59 -3.28 -0.34 17.66
C GLY A 59 -3.62 0.89 18.52
N GLU A 60 -2.61 1.38 19.26
CA GLU A 60 -2.72 2.59 20.08
C GLU A 60 -2.83 3.87 19.22
N ASP A 61 -3.38 4.94 19.81
CA ASP A 61 -3.48 6.25 19.17
C ASP A 61 -2.09 6.82 18.87
N LEU A 62 -1.84 7.13 17.60
CA LEU A 62 -0.56 7.66 17.13
C LEU A 62 -0.55 9.17 17.18
N PHE A 63 0.52 9.72 17.74
CA PHE A 63 0.71 11.16 17.80
C PHE A 63 1.14 11.70 16.43
N CYS A 64 0.36 12.63 15.89
CA CYS A 64 0.65 13.32 14.64
C CYS A 64 0.94 14.81 14.89
N HIS A 65 1.99 15.34 14.26
CA HIS A 65 2.35 16.75 14.30
C HIS A 65 2.19 17.36 12.91
N PHE A 66 1.85 18.65 12.81
CA PHE A 66 1.69 19.35 11.53
C PHE A 66 2.94 19.27 10.64
N SER A 67 4.13 19.12 11.25
CA SER A 67 5.40 18.95 10.53
C SER A 67 5.51 17.61 9.80
N GLY A 68 4.71 16.62 10.18
CA GLY A 68 4.69 15.30 9.56
C GLY A 68 3.58 15.12 8.54
N ILE A 69 2.82 16.16 8.21
CA ILE A 69 1.76 16.11 7.19
C ILE A 69 2.35 16.57 5.86
N GLU A 70 2.21 15.76 4.81
CA GLU A 70 2.67 16.10 3.46
C GLU A 70 1.58 16.76 2.62
N ASP A 71 0.33 16.29 2.75
CA ASP A 71 -0.81 16.71 1.91
C ASP A 71 -1.43 18.05 2.36
N GLY A 72 -1.08 18.54 3.54
CA GLY A 72 -1.66 19.77 4.09
C GLY A 72 -1.12 20.17 5.46
N LYS A 73 -1.81 21.11 6.11
CA LYS A 73 -1.49 21.59 7.47
C LYS A 73 -2.56 21.24 8.50
N CYS A 74 -3.65 20.61 8.07
CA CYS A 74 -4.81 20.31 8.89
C CYS A 74 -5.43 18.98 8.50
N LEU A 75 -5.94 18.27 9.50
CA LEU A 75 -6.64 17.00 9.33
C LEU A 75 -8.10 17.16 9.77
N ILE A 76 -9.01 16.49 9.07
CA ILE A 76 -10.43 16.48 9.42
C ILE A 76 -10.69 15.35 10.42
N GLN A 77 -11.21 15.70 11.59
CA GLN A 77 -11.61 14.70 12.59
C GLN A 77 -12.65 13.74 12.00
N GLY A 78 -12.44 12.43 12.21
CA GLY A 78 -13.30 11.38 11.69
C GLY A 78 -13.06 11.01 10.24
N SER A 79 -12.14 11.68 9.55
CA SER A 79 -11.72 11.29 8.19
C SER A 79 -10.64 10.22 8.24
N LYS A 80 -10.67 9.33 7.23
CA LYS A 80 -9.60 8.38 6.98
C LYS A 80 -8.41 9.12 6.39
N VAL A 81 -7.23 8.84 6.91
CA VAL A 81 -5.96 9.39 6.46
C VAL A 81 -4.94 8.28 6.38
N GLU A 82 -4.02 8.40 5.44
CA GLU A 82 -2.86 7.53 5.31
C GLU A 82 -1.68 8.18 6.03
N PHE A 83 -0.92 7.40 6.80
CA PHE A 83 0.25 7.88 7.53
C PHE A 83 1.29 6.76 7.66
N MET A 84 2.52 7.13 7.93
CA MET A 84 3.60 6.20 8.24
C MET A 84 3.82 6.13 9.74
N LYS A 85 3.78 4.92 10.32
CA LYS A 85 4.19 4.69 11.71
C LYS A 85 5.71 4.74 11.78
N THR A 86 6.24 5.76 12.44
CA THR A 86 7.68 5.89 12.69
C THR A 86 7.94 5.86 14.19
N PHE A 87 8.90 5.05 14.62
CA PHE A 87 9.36 5.07 15.99
C PHE A 87 10.41 6.19 16.16
N ASP A 88 10.13 7.14 17.05
CA ASP A 88 11.09 8.21 17.35
C ASP A 88 12.00 7.76 18.50
N GLU A 89 13.22 7.33 18.17
CA GLU A 89 14.22 6.87 19.16
C GLU A 89 14.62 7.96 20.17
N ARG A 90 14.46 9.24 19.80
CA ARG A 90 14.81 10.39 20.65
C ARG A 90 13.77 10.64 21.74
N LYS A 91 12.49 10.36 21.47
CA LYS A 91 11.38 10.45 22.44
C LYS A 91 10.95 9.09 22.99
N GLY A 92 11.39 7.98 22.40
CA GLY A 92 10.99 6.63 22.77
C GLY A 92 9.49 6.38 22.58
N LYS A 93 8.86 6.98 21.57
CA LYS A 93 7.42 6.87 21.30
C LYS A 93 7.13 6.77 19.81
N GLU A 94 6.03 6.12 19.47
CA GLU A 94 5.51 6.04 18.10
C GLU A 94 4.86 7.36 17.69
N ARG A 95 5.13 7.79 16.46
CA ARG A 95 4.52 8.97 15.85
C ARG A 95 4.08 8.67 14.43
N ALA A 96 3.09 9.42 13.98
CA ALA A 96 2.65 9.41 12.59
C ALA A 96 3.40 10.47 11.79
N GLU A 97 4.04 10.06 10.70
CA GLU A 97 4.73 10.92 9.73
C GLU A 97 4.20 10.67 8.31
N GLN A 98 4.53 11.55 7.36
CA GLN A 98 4.06 11.47 5.97
C GLN A 98 2.53 11.28 5.87
N VAL A 99 1.79 12.11 6.62
CA VAL A 99 0.32 12.00 6.68
C VAL A 99 -0.32 12.65 5.46
N THR A 100 -1.23 11.92 4.81
CA THR A 100 -1.93 12.32 3.57
C THR A 100 -3.41 11.91 3.58
N GLY A 101 -4.24 12.49 2.70
CA GLY A 101 -5.61 12.01 2.46
C GLY A 101 -6.70 12.62 3.36
N GLY A 102 -6.46 13.78 3.97
CA GLY A 102 -7.43 14.46 4.85
C GLY A 102 -8.71 14.93 4.17
N ALA A 103 -8.78 14.87 2.84
CA ALA A 103 -9.98 15.11 2.05
C ALA A 103 -10.16 13.95 1.07
N PRO A 104 -11.23 13.14 1.17
CA PRO A 104 -11.57 12.26 0.08
C PRO A 104 -11.99 13.14 -1.10
N GLU A 105 -11.26 13.09 -2.21
CA GLU A 105 -11.94 13.24 -3.49
C GLU A 105 -13.05 12.18 -3.46
N PRO A 106 -14.34 12.55 -3.57
CA PRO A 106 -15.38 11.56 -3.61
C PRO A 106 -15.06 10.65 -4.79
N GLU A 107 -14.81 9.37 -4.51
CA GLU A 107 -14.87 8.29 -5.49
C GLU A 107 -16.34 8.15 -5.94
N GLY A 108 -16.84 9.20 -6.57
CA GLY A 108 -18.09 9.26 -7.29
C GLY A 108 -17.81 8.72 -8.66
N GLY A 109 -17.92 7.40 -8.79
CA GLY A 109 -18.19 6.77 -10.07
C GLY A 109 -19.43 7.37 -10.74
N PHE A 110 -19.66 6.88 -11.96
CA PHE A 110 -20.83 7.06 -12.83
C PHE A 110 -20.87 8.34 -13.71
N GLY A 111 -20.69 8.12 -15.02
CA GLY A 111 -21.06 9.04 -16.11
C GLY A 111 -20.08 8.95 -17.28
N GLY A 112 -20.02 7.86 -18.04
CA GLY A 112 -21.08 7.51 -18.99
C GLY A 112 -20.63 7.95 -20.39
N GLY A 113 -20.47 7.00 -21.31
CA GLY A 113 -19.94 7.23 -22.64
C GLY A 113 -20.72 8.29 -23.45
N GLY A 114 -19.98 8.99 -24.30
CA GLY A 114 -20.51 9.95 -25.27
C GLY A 114 -19.73 9.89 -26.57
N GLY A 115 -19.59 8.68 -27.13
CA GLY A 115 -19.27 8.52 -28.54
C GLY A 115 -20.51 8.87 -29.38
N PHE A 116 -20.58 10.11 -29.85
CA PHE A 116 -21.38 10.58 -30.98
C PHE A 116 -20.87 12.00 -31.26
N GLY A 117 -20.55 12.47 -32.45
CA GLY A 117 -20.82 12.03 -33.81
C GLY A 117 -20.89 13.31 -34.67
N GLY A 118 -20.44 13.25 -35.92
CA GLY A 118 -20.82 14.24 -36.93
C GLY A 118 -19.78 15.29 -37.28
N GLY A 119 -19.36 15.27 -38.56
CA GLY A 119 -18.45 16.24 -39.15
C GLY A 119 -19.09 17.54 -39.63
N GLY A 120 -18.28 18.29 -40.39
CA GLY A 120 -18.62 19.55 -41.07
C GLY A 120 -17.53 20.59 -40.76
N GLY A 121 -16.63 21.00 -41.67
CA GLY A 121 -16.79 21.13 -43.10
C GLY A 121 -17.50 22.44 -43.44
N PHE A 122 -16.79 23.56 -43.38
CA PHE A 122 -17.05 24.71 -44.26
C PHE A 122 -15.79 25.56 -44.41
N GLY A 123 -15.27 25.58 -45.64
CA GLY A 123 -14.41 26.66 -46.13
C GLY A 123 -15.27 27.82 -46.60
N GLY A 124 -14.68 29.01 -46.55
CA GLY A 124 -15.19 30.26 -47.10
C GLY A 124 -14.07 31.29 -47.06
#